data_AF-A0A8H6CSJ6-F1
#
_entry.id   AF-A0A8H6CSJ6-F1
#
_cell.length_a   1.000
_cell.length_b   1.000
_cell.length_c   1.000
_cell.angle_alpha   90.00
_cell.angle_beta   90.00
_cell.angle_gamma   90.00
#
_symmetry.space_group_name_H-M   'P 1'
#
loop_
_entity.id
_entity.type
_entity.pdbx_description
1 polymer ?
#
loop_
_entity_poly.entity_id
_entity_poly.type
_entity_poly.pdbx_seq_one_letter_code
_entity_poly.pdbx_strand_id
1 'polypeptide(L)'
;MDPETSTFKSPIRQLTDNNYSEWLIDIKALLRGKKLWNYTQEAPDPDKSVTAQAKWRDSAMEAADLITPTISGPVKQKLQANAFDDGYLMMTSLANIYAPKGDAEFMRLTREYYSLRYEDFDSMTHYLTQIKTLEERIRDINIILDDDK
;
A
#
# COMPACT_ATOMS: atom_id res chain seq x y z
N MET A 1 -39.62 -13.98 -16.70
CA MET A 1 -38.54 -14.65 -15.96
C MET A 1 -37.32 -13.79 -16.16
N ASP A 2 -37.08 -12.90 -15.22
CA ASP A 2 -35.93 -11.99 -15.26
C ASP A 2 -34.66 -12.74 -14.83
N PRO A 3 -33.53 -12.58 -15.52
CA PRO A 3 -32.27 -13.13 -15.06
C PRO A 3 -31.78 -12.28 -13.88
N GLU A 4 -31.77 -12.87 -12.69
CA GLU A 4 -31.13 -12.29 -11.52
C GLU A 4 -29.65 -12.04 -11.83
N THR A 5 -29.30 -10.78 -11.98
CA THR A 5 -27.91 -10.32 -11.97
C THR A 5 -27.36 -10.53 -10.56
N SER A 6 -26.70 -11.68 -10.36
CA SER A 6 -25.93 -11.96 -9.16
C SER A 6 -24.82 -10.92 -9.03
N THR A 7 -25.12 -9.87 -8.26
CA THR A 7 -24.18 -8.83 -7.91
C THR A 7 -23.24 -9.44 -6.88
N PHE A 8 -22.01 -9.75 -7.31
CA PHE A 8 -20.91 -10.07 -6.41
C PHE A 8 -20.70 -8.86 -5.49
N LYS A 9 -21.39 -8.82 -4.34
CA LYS A 9 -21.08 -7.89 -3.27
C LYS A 9 -19.72 -8.33 -2.73
N SER A 10 -18.67 -7.58 -3.09
CA SER A 10 -17.36 -7.76 -2.46
C SER A 10 -17.57 -7.72 -0.94
N PRO A 11 -17.06 -8.70 -0.17
CA PRO A 11 -17.23 -8.72 1.29
C PRO A 11 -16.50 -7.55 1.98
N ILE A 12 -15.67 -6.84 1.24
CA ILE A 12 -14.88 -5.69 1.71
C ILE A 12 -15.79 -4.47 1.82
N ARG A 13 -15.83 -3.87 3.01
CA ARG A 13 -16.53 -2.60 3.24
C ARG A 13 -15.90 -1.51 2.38
N GLN A 14 -16.71 -0.60 1.86
CA GLN A 14 -16.14 0.51 1.09
C GLN A 14 -15.32 1.45 1.97
N LEU A 15 -14.20 1.95 1.45
CA LEU A 15 -13.40 2.98 2.07
C LEU A 15 -14.18 4.28 2.14
N THR A 16 -14.20 4.84 3.34
CA THR A 16 -14.75 6.14 3.72
C THR A 16 -13.69 6.89 4.52
N ASP A 17 -14.00 8.12 4.94
CA ASP A 17 -13.06 8.93 5.71
C ASP A 17 -12.73 8.38 7.11
N ASN A 18 -13.49 7.39 7.60
CA ASN A 18 -13.45 6.94 9.00
C ASN A 18 -13.05 5.48 9.21
N ASN A 19 -12.70 4.74 8.14
CA ASN A 19 -12.45 3.29 8.24
C ASN A 19 -11.20 2.81 7.50
N TYR A 20 -10.21 3.70 7.28
CA TYR A 20 -9.02 3.36 6.50
C TYR A 20 -8.24 2.17 7.05
N SER A 21 -7.99 2.11 8.36
CA SER A 21 -7.20 1.02 8.95
C SER A 21 -7.89 -0.34 8.82
N GLU A 22 -9.20 -0.41 9.04
CA GLU A 22 -9.99 -1.64 8.82
C GLU A 22 -10.01 -2.04 7.34
N TRP A 23 -10.29 -1.07 6.46
CA TRP A 23 -10.31 -1.29 5.02
C TRP A 23 -8.96 -1.79 4.50
N LEU A 24 -7.86 -1.25 5.00
CA LEU A 24 -6.52 -1.65 4.60
C LEU A 24 -6.23 -3.12 4.95
N ILE A 25 -6.69 -3.60 6.11
CA ILE A 25 -6.55 -5.01 6.51
C ILE A 25 -7.23 -5.92 5.48
N ASP A 26 -8.46 -5.57 5.08
CA ASP A 26 -9.23 -6.33 4.08
C ASP A 26 -8.56 -6.31 2.70
N ILE A 27 -8.07 -5.15 2.26
CA ILE A 27 -7.34 -5.00 0.98
C ILE A 27 -6.04 -5.79 0.98
N LYS A 28 -5.31 -5.75 2.10
CA LYS A 28 -4.09 -6.54 2.25
C LYS A 28 -4.37 -8.03 2.12
N ALA A 29 -5.45 -8.53 2.74
CA ALA A 29 -5.85 -9.93 2.61
C ALA A 29 -6.23 -10.28 1.16
N LEU A 30 -7.05 -9.43 0.51
CA LEU A 30 -7.46 -9.60 -0.89
C LEU A 30 -6.25 -9.69 -1.84
N LEU A 31 -5.36 -8.72 -1.77
CA LEU A 31 -4.22 -8.63 -2.68
C LEU A 31 -3.18 -9.72 -2.41
N ARG A 32 -2.98 -10.13 -1.15
CA ARG A 32 -2.11 -11.28 -0.82
C ARG A 32 -2.65 -12.57 -1.39
N GLY A 33 -3.96 -12.80 -1.33
CA GLY A 33 -4.61 -13.96 -1.95
C GLY A 33 -4.35 -14.06 -3.46
N LYS A 34 -4.08 -12.93 -4.12
CA LYS A 34 -3.78 -12.82 -5.55
C LYS A 34 -2.30 -12.58 -5.87
N LYS A 35 -1.42 -12.54 -4.87
CA LYS A 35 0.01 -12.20 -5.00
C LYS A 35 0.29 -10.80 -5.58
N LEU A 36 -0.64 -9.87 -5.39
CA LEU A 36 -0.56 -8.50 -5.93
C LEU A 36 -0.08 -7.47 -4.90
N TRP A 37 -0.06 -7.82 -3.60
CA TRP A 37 0.25 -6.87 -2.51
C TRP A 37 1.58 -6.14 -2.71
N ASN A 38 2.64 -6.83 -3.12
CA ASN A 38 3.96 -6.20 -3.24
C ASN A 38 3.99 -5.10 -4.32
N TYR A 39 3.19 -5.25 -5.38
CA TYR A 39 3.07 -4.28 -6.46
C TYR A 39 2.34 -3.00 -6.05
N THR A 40 1.76 -2.94 -4.84
CA THR A 40 1.18 -1.71 -4.28
C THR A 40 2.07 -1.05 -3.23
N GLN A 41 3.17 -1.71 -2.84
CA GLN A 41 4.08 -1.23 -1.80
C GLN A 41 5.40 -0.72 -2.37
N GLU A 42 5.84 -1.23 -3.51
CA GLU A 42 7.14 -0.93 -4.09
C GLU A 42 6.99 -0.32 -5.47
N ALA A 43 7.65 0.81 -5.71
CA ALA A 43 7.78 1.40 -7.03
C ALA A 43 8.49 0.41 -7.99
N PRO A 44 8.28 0.53 -9.31
CA PRO A 44 9.00 -0.31 -10.25
C PRO A 44 10.49 -0.02 -10.15
N ASP A 45 11.29 -1.07 -10.01
CA ASP A 45 12.74 -0.98 -10.04
C ASP A 45 13.21 -0.58 -11.46
N PRO A 46 13.85 0.59 -11.62
CA PRO A 46 14.24 1.13 -12.92
C PRO A 46 15.32 0.30 -13.62
N ASP A 47 16.11 -0.47 -12.85
CA ASP A 47 17.24 -1.25 -13.37
C ASP A 47 16.81 -2.62 -13.91
N LYS A 48 15.54 -2.99 -13.73
CA LYS A 48 15.01 -4.26 -14.28
C LYS A 48 14.75 -4.18 -15.77
N SER A 49 14.77 -5.36 -16.39
CA SER A 49 14.48 -5.51 -17.82
C SER A 49 13.10 -4.93 -18.19
N VAL A 50 12.95 -4.50 -19.44
CA VAL A 50 11.69 -3.98 -19.99
C VAL A 50 10.51 -4.94 -19.74
N THR A 51 10.74 -6.26 -19.86
CA THR A 51 9.73 -7.29 -19.58
C THR A 51 9.32 -7.33 -18.10
N ALA A 52 10.28 -7.18 -17.18
CA ALA A 52 10.00 -7.16 -15.76
C ALA A 52 9.25 -5.88 -15.35
N GLN A 53 9.61 -4.74 -15.94
CA GLN A 53 8.88 -3.48 -15.73
C GLN A 53 7.45 -3.54 -16.29
N ALA A 54 7.26 -4.14 -17.47
CA ALA A 54 5.92 -4.36 -18.04
C ALA A 54 5.06 -5.23 -17.11
N LYS A 55 5.61 -6.36 -16.65
CA LYS A 55 4.92 -7.24 -15.70
C LYS A 55 4.56 -6.53 -14.39
N TRP A 56 5.45 -5.67 -13.88
CA TRP A 56 5.17 -4.86 -12.69
C TRP A 56 3.97 -3.94 -12.96
N ARG A 57 3.96 -3.22 -14.09
CA ARG A 57 2.85 -2.32 -14.45
C ARG A 57 1.52 -3.05 -14.58
N ASP A 58 1.52 -4.19 -15.26
CA ASP A 58 0.31 -5.01 -15.42
C ASP A 58 -0.23 -5.47 -14.04
N SER A 59 0.67 -5.87 -13.14
CA SER A 59 0.30 -6.30 -11.78
C SER A 59 -0.18 -5.13 -10.91
N ALA A 60 0.43 -3.96 -11.04
CA ALA A 60 0.02 -2.75 -10.33
C ALA A 60 -1.37 -2.28 -10.81
N MET A 61 -1.63 -2.35 -12.11
CA MET A 61 -2.93 -2.05 -12.71
C MET A 61 -3.99 -3.06 -12.25
N GLU A 62 -3.70 -4.36 -12.27
CA GLU A 62 -4.61 -5.39 -11.76
C GLU A 62 -4.96 -5.15 -10.28
N ALA A 63 -3.99 -4.74 -9.47
CA ALA A 63 -4.24 -4.36 -8.08
C ALA A 63 -5.18 -3.14 -7.98
N ALA A 64 -4.96 -2.10 -8.78
CA ALA A 64 -5.82 -0.92 -8.82
C ALA A 64 -7.27 -1.27 -9.20
N ASP A 65 -7.47 -2.14 -10.20
CA ASP A 65 -8.79 -2.61 -10.63
C ASP A 65 -9.54 -3.33 -9.51
N LEU A 66 -8.83 -4.12 -8.70
CA LEU A 66 -9.40 -4.85 -7.56
C LEU A 66 -9.73 -3.93 -6.39
N ILE A 67 -8.93 -2.90 -6.15
CA ILE A 67 -9.13 -1.95 -5.06
C ILE A 67 -10.26 -0.96 -5.40
N THR A 68 -10.32 -0.45 -6.63
CA THR A 68 -11.28 0.56 -7.10
C THR A 68 -12.75 0.35 -6.68
N PRO A 69 -13.36 -0.85 -6.80
CA PRO A 69 -14.75 -1.06 -6.39
C PRO A 69 -14.97 -0.96 -4.87
N THR A 70 -13.90 -1.08 -4.09
CA THR A 70 -13.91 -0.96 -2.63
C THR A 70 -13.74 0.48 -2.15
N ILE A 71 -13.62 1.47 -3.04
CA ILE A 71 -13.49 2.88 -2.67
C ILE A 71 -14.84 3.59 -2.89
N SER A 72 -15.32 4.33 -1.89
CA SER A 72 -16.56 5.11 -2.05
C SER A 72 -16.38 6.29 -3.02
N GLY A 73 -17.47 6.75 -3.63
CA GLY A 73 -17.46 7.88 -4.56
C GLY A 73 -16.77 9.15 -4.04
N PRO A 74 -17.06 9.61 -2.81
CA PRO A 74 -16.40 10.79 -2.23
C PRO A 74 -14.88 10.63 -2.08
N VAL A 75 -14.41 9.43 -1.76
CA VAL A 75 -12.97 9.15 -1.64
C VAL A 75 -12.32 9.11 -3.02
N LYS A 76 -12.98 8.55 -4.03
CA LYS A 76 -12.47 8.54 -5.41
C LYS A 76 -12.21 9.95 -5.95
N GLN A 77 -13.08 10.91 -5.62
CA GLN A 77 -12.94 12.30 -6.04
C GLN A 77 -11.71 13.01 -5.45
N LYS A 78 -11.10 12.45 -4.38
CA LYS A 78 -9.87 12.98 -3.78
C LYS A 78 -8.60 12.46 -4.46
N LEU A 79 -8.72 11.46 -5.34
CA LEU A 79 -7.60 10.85 -6.06
C LEU A 79 -7.47 11.41 -7.47
N GLN A 80 -6.24 11.42 -7.98
CA GLN A 80 -5.98 11.71 -9.40
C GLN A 80 -6.38 10.53 -10.28
N ALA A 81 -6.78 10.79 -11.52
CA ALA A 81 -7.26 9.75 -12.44
C ALA A 81 -6.22 8.63 -12.69
N ASN A 82 -4.94 9.00 -12.82
CA ASN A 82 -3.84 8.06 -13.01
C ASN A 82 -3.60 7.13 -11.81
N ALA A 83 -4.09 7.49 -10.61
CA ALA A 83 -4.01 6.59 -9.46
C ALA A 83 -4.88 5.34 -9.66
N PHE A 84 -5.87 5.37 -10.55
CA PHE A 84 -6.70 4.20 -10.87
C PHE A 84 -6.07 3.25 -11.88
N ASP A 85 -4.95 3.64 -12.50
CA ASP A 85 -4.18 2.79 -13.43
C ASP A 85 -2.97 2.13 -12.74
N ASP A 86 -2.68 2.51 -11.49
CA ASP A 86 -1.47 2.09 -10.76
C ASP A 86 -1.79 1.91 -9.26
N GLY A 87 -1.79 0.65 -8.82
CA GLY A 87 -2.10 0.29 -7.43
C GLY A 87 -1.09 0.80 -6.41
N TYR A 88 0.17 1.02 -6.80
CA TYR A 88 1.17 1.65 -5.94
C TYR A 88 0.86 3.12 -5.74
N LEU A 89 0.55 3.84 -6.82
CA LEU A 89 0.15 5.24 -6.75
C LEU A 89 -1.14 5.40 -5.93
N MET A 90 -2.15 4.56 -6.17
CA MET A 90 -3.40 4.52 -5.42
C MET A 90 -3.18 4.39 -3.92
N MET A 91 -2.44 3.37 -3.51
CA MET A 91 -2.22 3.07 -2.10
C MET A 91 -1.39 4.16 -1.41
N THR A 92 -0.43 4.74 -2.12
CA THR A 92 0.37 5.87 -1.61
C THR A 92 -0.49 7.11 -1.42
N SER A 93 -1.34 7.46 -2.38
CA SER A 93 -2.26 8.60 -2.27
C SER A 93 -3.26 8.40 -1.13
N LEU A 94 -3.86 7.22 -1.00
CA LEU A 94 -4.80 6.92 0.08
C LEU A 94 -4.13 6.97 1.46
N ALA A 95 -2.91 6.43 1.59
CA ALA A 95 -2.15 6.53 2.84
C ALA A 95 -1.87 7.99 3.22
N ASN A 96 -1.48 8.83 2.25
CA ASN A 96 -1.23 10.25 2.51
C ASN A 96 -2.48 11.02 2.96
N ILE A 97 -3.68 10.58 2.57
CA ILE A 97 -4.94 11.24 2.95
C ILE A 97 -5.43 10.75 4.31
N TYR A 98 -5.33 9.44 4.59
CA TYR A 98 -6.11 8.80 5.65
C TYR A 98 -5.30 8.11 6.74
N ALA A 99 -4.05 7.74 6.50
CA ALA A 99 -3.27 7.12 7.55
C ALA A 99 -3.09 8.15 8.68
N PRO A 100 -3.43 7.81 9.95
CA PRO A 100 -3.04 8.61 11.10
C PRO A 100 -1.58 9.02 10.97
N LYS A 101 -1.17 10.21 11.43
CA LYS A 101 0.23 10.67 11.27
C LYS A 101 1.25 9.64 11.79
N GLY A 102 0.89 8.87 12.82
CA GLY A 102 1.64 7.69 13.28
C GLY A 102 1.65 6.55 12.25
N ASP A 103 0.50 6.08 11.77
CA ASP A 103 0.39 4.99 10.79
C ASP A 103 1.01 5.32 9.42
N ALA A 104 0.91 6.58 8.97
CA ALA A 104 1.52 7.05 7.72
C ALA A 104 3.05 6.98 7.83
N GLU A 105 3.59 7.49 8.93
CA GLU A 105 5.02 7.45 9.23
C GLU A 105 5.47 6.02 9.50
N PHE A 106 4.65 5.18 10.17
CA PHE A 106 4.89 3.75 10.37
C PHE A 106 5.00 3.03 9.03
N MET A 107 4.05 3.24 8.11
CA MET A 107 4.10 2.60 6.79
C MET A 107 5.23 3.14 5.92
N ARG A 108 5.55 4.44 6.03
CA ARG A 108 6.70 5.03 5.36
C ARG A 108 8.00 4.39 5.84
N LEU A 109 8.21 4.31 7.16
CA LEU A 109 9.41 3.73 7.76
C LEU A 109 9.49 2.21 7.55
N THR A 110 8.37 1.51 7.62
CA THR A 110 8.31 0.07 7.34
C THR A 110 8.64 -0.21 5.87
N ARG A 111 8.17 0.63 4.94
CA ARG A 111 8.51 0.54 3.52
C ARG A 111 9.99 0.82 3.30
N GLU A 112 10.52 1.87 3.92
CA GLU A 112 11.95 2.20 3.89
C GLU A 112 12.80 1.02 4.38
N TYR A 113 12.40 0.40 5.51
CA TYR A 113 13.07 -0.77 6.09
C TYR A 113 13.10 -1.97 5.14
N TYR A 114 11.97 -2.35 4.55
CA TYR A 114 11.92 -3.49 3.63
C TYR A 114 12.58 -3.21 2.28
N SER A 115 12.73 -1.94 1.90
CA SER A 115 13.44 -1.53 0.68
C SER A 115 14.96 -1.44 0.84
N LEU A 116 15.49 -1.50 2.06
CA LEU A 116 16.93 -1.43 2.32
C LEU A 116 17.65 -2.63 1.70
N ARG A 117 18.60 -2.34 0.80
CA ARG A 117 19.52 -3.35 0.28
C ARG A 117 20.95 -2.97 0.67
N TYR A 118 21.78 -3.97 0.95
CA TYR A 118 23.17 -3.73 1.34
C TYR A 118 23.93 -2.99 0.24
N GLU A 119 23.60 -3.26 -1.03
CA GLU A 119 24.23 -2.63 -2.19
C GLU A 119 24.03 -1.11 -2.26
N ASP A 120 23.04 -0.56 -1.55
CA ASP A 120 22.79 0.88 -1.50
C ASP A 120 23.73 1.62 -0.52
N PHE A 121 24.69 0.92 0.11
CA PHE A 121 25.56 1.48 1.16
C PHE A 121 27.05 1.21 0.95
N ASP A 122 27.87 2.21 1.27
CA ASP A 122 29.33 2.14 1.15
C ASP A 122 29.99 1.17 2.15
N SER A 123 29.30 0.83 3.24
CA SER A 123 29.83 -0.08 4.27
C SER A 123 28.76 -0.80 5.06
N MET A 124 29.09 -2.00 5.55
CA MET A 124 28.28 -2.78 6.49
C MET A 124 27.89 -1.98 7.73
N THR A 125 28.79 -1.15 8.25
CA THR A 125 28.51 -0.29 9.40
C THR A 125 27.39 0.71 9.09
N HIS A 126 27.40 1.35 7.92
CA HIS A 126 26.34 2.27 7.52
C HIS A 126 25.00 1.56 7.29
N TYR A 127 25.02 0.39 6.64
CA TYR A 127 23.81 -0.43 6.43
C TYR A 127 23.17 -0.84 7.77
N LEU A 128 23.94 -1.42 8.68
CA LEU A 128 23.45 -1.84 9.99
C LEU A 128 22.98 -0.67 10.86
N THR A 129 23.60 0.51 10.71
CA THR A 129 23.17 1.72 11.42
C THR A 129 21.81 2.20 10.91
N GLN A 130 21.55 2.13 9.60
CA GLN A 130 20.23 2.51 9.06
C GLN A 130 19.14 1.50 9.42
N ILE A 131 19.45 0.20 9.40
CA ILE A 131 18.53 -0.84 9.92
C ILE A 131 18.10 -0.51 11.35
N LYS A 132 19.07 -0.26 12.26
CA LYS A 132 18.77 0.07 13.66
C LYS A 132 17.95 1.34 13.80
N THR A 133 18.31 2.39 13.05
CA THR A 133 17.60 3.67 13.08
C THR A 133 16.14 3.53 12.66
N LEU A 134 15.87 2.75 11.61
CA LEU A 134 14.50 2.48 11.17
C LEU A 134 13.75 1.60 12.17
N GLU A 135 14.37 0.57 12.72
CA GLU A 135 13.76 -0.29 13.75
C GLU A 135 13.37 0.49 15.02
N GLU A 136 14.22 1.41 15.46
CA GLU A 136 13.96 2.29 16.62
C GLU A 136 12.79 3.24 16.32
N ARG A 137 12.79 3.90 15.15
CA ARG A 137 11.70 4.82 14.79
C ARG A 137 10.36 4.10 14.56
N ILE A 138 10.38 2.89 14.02
CA ILE A 138 9.18 2.04 13.90
C ILE A 138 8.66 1.65 15.29
N ARG A 139 9.56 1.32 16.23
CA ARG A 139 9.19 0.98 17.61
C ARG A 139 8.59 2.16 18.36
N ASP A 140 9.18 3.35 18.21
CA ASP A 140 8.71 4.56 18.90
C ASP A 140 7.29 4.93 18.45
N ILE A 141 6.99 4.76 17.15
CA ILE A 141 5.63 4.98 16.64
C ILE A 141 4.65 3.94 17.20
N ASN A 142 5.05 2.67 17.28
CA ASN A 142 4.21 1.63 17.89
C ASN A 142 3.88 1.94 19.36
N ILE A 143 4.81 2.53 20.12
CA ILE A 143 4.58 2.94 21.51
C ILE A 143 3.54 4.09 21.56
N ILE A 144 3.69 5.11 20.70
CA ILE A 144 2.76 6.24 20.64
C ILE A 144 1.34 5.79 20.25
N LEU A 145 1.21 4.80 19.35
CA LEU A 145 -0.09 4.25 18.91
C LEU A 145 -0.79 3.41 19.99
N ASP A 146 -0.04 2.81 20.92
CA ASP A 146 -0.60 2.05 22.04
C ASP A 146 -1.01 2.93 23.23
N ASP A 147 -0.41 4.12 23.39
CA ASP A 147 -0.74 5.08 24.45
C ASP A 147 -2.03 5.91 24.17
N ASP A 148 -2.49 5.99 22.92
CA ASP A 148 -3.70 6.73 22.50
C ASP A 148 -5.03 5.92 22.59
N LYS A 149 -5.04 4.80 23.33
CA LYS A 149 -6.22 3.92 23.54
C LYS A 149 -6.89 4.03 24.90
#